data_AF-A0AAP5HBU4-F1
#
_entry.id   AF-A0AAP5HBU4-F1
#
_cell.length_a   1.000
_cell.length_b   1.000
_cell.length_c   1.000
_cell.angle_alpha   90.00
_cell.angle_beta   90.00
_cell.angle_gamma   90.00
#
_symmetry.space_group_name_H-M   'P 1'
#
loop_
_entity.id
_entity.type
_entity.pdbx_description
1 polymer ?
#
loop_
_entity_poly.entity_id
_entity_poly.type
_entity_poly.pdbx_seq_one_letter_code
_entity_poly.pdbx_strand_id
1 'polypeptide(L)'
;MGSSAFRGGLSPLPLFTDDSLNDNALVGMWYWDVLNDRLYADARMATLFKVDPLEAMRGTRCDAYVDGIHPDDREDVAREIERCVTAAIDFHCEYRIVAAAGERLISAFARCHRTEKGSAGHYVGVAFDITKQRSAEATTPTSRVADHVLQAYSIARQITDEELKRKLKDVLMRLGMNLAAEVKERPI
;
A
#
# COMPACT_ATOMS: atom_id res chain seq x y z
N MET A 1 -3.64 -29.91 27.32
CA MET A 1 -3.55 -30.05 25.84
C MET A 1 -4.26 -28.85 25.26
N GLY A 2 -3.67 -27.82 24.67
CA GLY A 2 -2.33 -27.52 24.22
C GLY A 2 -2.52 -26.33 23.27
N SER A 3 -2.97 -25.20 23.82
CA SER A 3 -3.16 -23.92 23.12
C SER A 3 -1.78 -23.40 22.70
N SER A 4 -1.56 -23.24 21.39
CA SER A 4 -0.37 -22.58 20.86
C SER A 4 -0.74 -21.22 20.32
N ALA A 5 -0.54 -20.22 21.16
CA ALA A 5 -0.65 -18.81 20.86
C ALA A 5 0.37 -18.39 19.78
N PHE A 6 -0.11 -17.59 18.84
CA PHE A 6 0.71 -16.79 17.92
C PHE A 6 1.66 -15.90 18.74
N ARG A 7 2.96 -16.21 18.70
CA ARG A 7 4.05 -15.30 19.10
C ARG A 7 4.69 -14.75 17.83
N GLY A 8 4.26 -13.57 17.43
CA GLY A 8 4.86 -12.77 16.36
C GLY A 8 4.33 -11.36 16.50
N GLY A 9 4.86 -10.61 17.48
CA GLY A 9 4.42 -9.25 17.79
C GLY A 9 4.68 -8.31 16.61
N LEU A 10 3.65 -8.08 15.80
CA LEU A 10 3.53 -6.86 15.02
C LEU A 10 3.10 -5.77 15.99
N SER A 11 3.97 -4.80 16.24
CA SER A 11 3.59 -3.59 16.96
C SER A 11 2.38 -2.95 16.27
N PRO A 12 1.38 -2.45 17.02
CA PRO A 12 0.21 -1.82 16.43
C PRO A 12 0.63 -0.68 15.50
N LEU A 13 0.06 -0.64 14.29
CA LEU A 13 0.29 0.44 13.34
C LEU A 13 -0.24 1.75 13.95
N PRO A 14 0.45 2.88 13.79
CA PRO A 14 0.07 4.13 14.45
C PRO A 14 -1.25 4.71 13.92
N LEU A 15 -2.01 5.34 14.82
CA LEU A 15 -3.24 6.09 14.55
C LEU A 15 -2.91 7.56 14.27
N PHE A 16 -3.35 8.10 13.13
CA PHE A 16 -3.15 9.50 12.74
C PHE A 16 -4.45 10.09 12.18
N THR A 17 -4.79 11.32 12.58
CA THR A 17 -6.01 12.05 12.17
C THR A 17 -5.72 13.44 11.58
N ASP A 18 -4.47 13.75 11.22
CA ASP A 18 -4.11 15.08 10.70
C ASP A 18 -3.91 15.07 9.17
N ASP A 19 -4.71 15.89 8.49
CA ASP A 19 -4.70 16.14 7.04
C ASP A 19 -3.56 17.09 6.60
N SER A 20 -2.77 17.61 7.57
CA SER A 20 -1.61 18.49 7.35
C SER A 20 -0.36 17.78 6.81
N LEU A 21 -0.32 16.44 6.77
CA LEU A 21 0.81 15.62 6.30
C LEU A 21 0.87 15.46 4.77
N ASN A 22 0.50 16.50 4.02
CA ASN A 22 0.30 16.43 2.58
C ASN A 22 1.58 16.53 1.75
N ASP A 23 2.78 16.48 2.36
CA ASP A 23 4.05 16.78 1.68
C ASP A 23 4.81 15.55 1.17
N ASN A 24 4.37 14.33 1.48
CA ASN A 24 4.95 13.11 0.91
C ASN A 24 3.91 12.28 0.15
N ALA A 25 4.37 11.65 -0.94
CA ALA A 25 3.53 10.85 -1.81
C ALA A 25 3.05 9.54 -1.16
N LEU A 26 3.64 9.10 -0.05
CA LEU A 26 3.25 7.86 0.62
C LEU A 26 1.84 8.00 1.23
N VAL A 27 0.89 7.19 0.78
CA VAL A 27 -0.44 7.07 1.39
C VAL A 27 -0.39 6.25 2.65
N GLY A 28 0.34 5.13 2.63
CA GLY A 28 0.49 4.26 3.79
C GLY A 28 0.98 2.88 3.43
N MET A 29 1.16 2.07 4.47
CA MET A 29 1.52 0.66 4.42
C MET A 29 0.33 -0.21 4.77
N TRP A 30 0.36 -1.42 4.21
CA TRP A 30 -0.62 -2.44 4.52
C TRP A 30 -0.02 -3.84 4.52
N TYR A 31 -0.68 -4.72 5.25
CA TYR A 31 -0.41 -6.14 5.33
C TYR A 31 -1.73 -6.86 5.11
N TRP A 32 -1.76 -7.85 4.21
CA TRP A 32 -2.96 -8.66 4.00
C TRP A 32 -2.64 -10.13 4.23
N ASP A 33 -3.25 -10.70 5.27
CA ASP A 33 -3.33 -12.13 5.47
C ASP A 33 -4.42 -12.69 4.56
N VAL A 34 -4.01 -13.31 3.46
CA VAL A 34 -4.90 -13.84 2.42
C VAL A 34 -5.69 -15.03 2.95
N LEU A 35 -5.07 -15.84 3.82
CA LEU A 35 -5.68 -17.08 4.32
C LEU A 35 -6.88 -16.80 5.23
N ASN A 36 -6.82 -15.70 5.98
CA ASN A 36 -7.87 -15.30 6.92
C ASN A 36 -8.70 -14.11 6.41
N ASP A 37 -8.40 -13.58 5.22
CA ASP A 37 -8.97 -12.36 4.66
C ASP A 37 -8.96 -11.19 5.65
N ARG A 38 -7.76 -10.90 6.18
CA ARG A 38 -7.51 -9.82 7.15
C ARG A 38 -6.48 -8.85 6.61
N LEU A 39 -6.94 -7.68 6.20
CA LEU A 39 -6.12 -6.55 5.77
C LEU A 39 -5.95 -5.56 6.93
N TYR A 40 -4.70 -5.34 7.27
CA TYR A 40 -4.24 -4.40 8.28
C TYR A 40 -3.59 -3.24 7.56
N ALA A 41 -4.02 -2.02 7.86
CA ALA A 41 -3.45 -0.81 7.29
C ALA A 41 -3.10 0.18 8.39
N ASP A 42 -2.15 1.07 8.11
CA ASP A 42 -1.96 2.22 8.97
C ASP A 42 -3.17 3.17 8.89
N ALA A 43 -3.27 4.07 9.86
CA ALA A 43 -4.42 4.94 9.97
C ALA A 43 -4.56 5.96 8.84
N ARG A 44 -3.45 6.33 8.19
CA ARG A 44 -3.49 7.25 7.05
C ARG A 44 -4.16 6.57 5.87
N MET A 45 -3.76 5.34 5.56
CA MET A 45 -4.43 4.53 4.56
C MET A 45 -5.88 4.23 4.95
N ALA A 46 -6.14 3.80 6.18
CA ALA A 46 -7.51 3.50 6.63
C ALA A 46 -8.46 4.71 6.43
N THR A 47 -8.06 5.88 6.92
CA THR A 47 -8.82 7.13 6.79
C THR A 47 -9.08 7.47 5.32
N LEU A 48 -8.07 7.31 4.47
CA LEU A 48 -8.17 7.65 3.05
C LEU A 48 -9.17 6.75 2.31
N PHE A 49 -9.25 5.47 2.70
CA PHE A 49 -10.20 4.50 2.16
C PHE A 49 -11.53 4.46 2.94
N LYS A 50 -11.76 5.40 3.87
CA LYS A 50 -12.96 5.49 4.72
C LYS A 50 -13.21 4.26 5.60
N VAL A 51 -12.13 3.55 5.94
CA VAL A 51 -12.12 2.46 6.91
C VAL A 51 -11.79 3.06 8.28
N ASP A 52 -12.53 2.66 9.31
CA ASP A 52 -12.22 3.08 10.68
C ASP A 52 -10.79 2.67 11.07
N PRO A 53 -9.92 3.59 11.49
CA PRO A 53 -8.53 3.28 11.80
C PRO A 53 -8.34 2.25 12.92
N LEU A 54 -9.24 2.18 13.91
CA LEU A 54 -9.14 1.19 14.99
C LEU A 54 -9.50 -0.22 14.48
N GLU A 55 -10.50 -0.31 13.62
CA GLU A 55 -10.86 -1.57 12.96
C GLU A 55 -9.78 -2.00 11.96
N ALA A 56 -9.16 -1.07 11.23
CA ALA A 56 -8.02 -1.36 10.36
C ALA A 56 -6.84 -1.99 11.11
N MET A 57 -6.53 -1.52 12.33
CA MET A 57 -5.50 -2.14 13.16
C MET A 57 -5.85 -3.57 13.62
N ARG A 58 -7.14 -3.91 13.66
CA ARG A 58 -7.64 -5.25 14.05
C ARG A 58 -7.73 -6.21 12.87
N GLY A 59 -7.52 -5.72 11.65
CA GLY A 59 -7.67 -6.48 10.42
C GLY A 59 -9.13 -6.46 9.94
N THR A 60 -9.39 -5.66 8.90
CA THR A 60 -10.67 -5.66 8.19
C THR A 60 -10.63 -6.58 6.98
N ARG A 61 -11.78 -6.88 6.39
CA ARG A 61 -11.84 -7.66 5.15
C ARG A 61 -11.25 -6.83 4.01
N CYS A 62 -10.67 -7.48 3.00
CA CYS A 62 -10.08 -6.78 1.85
C CYS A 62 -11.12 -5.93 1.08
N ASP A 63 -12.36 -6.43 0.99
CA ASP A 63 -13.49 -5.75 0.34
C ASP A 63 -13.77 -4.34 0.91
N ALA A 64 -13.57 -4.13 2.21
CA ALA A 64 -13.73 -2.82 2.84
C ALA A 64 -12.84 -1.73 2.22
N TYR A 65 -11.66 -2.10 1.68
CA TYR A 65 -10.80 -1.16 0.96
C TYR A 65 -11.18 -1.03 -0.51
N VAL A 66 -11.70 -2.09 -1.13
CA VAL A 66 -12.23 -2.03 -2.50
C VAL A 66 -13.44 -1.08 -2.58
N ASP A 67 -14.26 -0.99 -1.53
CA ASP A 67 -15.36 -0.04 -1.45
C ASP A 67 -14.90 1.43 -1.45
N GLY A 68 -13.69 1.72 -0.98
CA GLY A 68 -13.08 3.06 -1.03
C GLY A 68 -12.60 3.47 -2.43
N ILE A 69 -12.46 2.51 -3.34
CA ILE A 69 -12.03 2.73 -4.73
C ILE A 69 -13.18 3.32 -5.54
N HIS A 70 -12.84 4.18 -6.51
CA HIS A 70 -13.79 4.76 -7.45
C HIS A 70 -14.60 3.65 -8.14
N PRO A 71 -15.95 3.75 -8.24
CA PRO A 71 -16.80 2.68 -8.75
C PRO A 71 -16.34 2.08 -10.08
N ASP A 72 -15.91 2.92 -11.02
CA ASP A 72 -15.43 2.49 -12.35
C ASP A 72 -14.16 1.63 -12.31
N ASP A 73 -13.35 1.74 -11.25
CA ASP A 73 -12.06 1.04 -11.14
C ASP A 73 -12.17 -0.25 -10.28
N ARG A 74 -13.28 -0.45 -9.56
CA ARG A 74 -13.42 -1.55 -8.58
C ARG A 74 -13.31 -2.93 -9.21
N GLU A 75 -13.97 -3.13 -10.35
CA GLU A 75 -13.97 -4.42 -11.03
C GLU A 75 -12.56 -4.78 -11.54
N ASP A 76 -11.83 -3.80 -12.07
CA ASP A 76 -10.46 -3.97 -12.55
C ASP A 76 -9.51 -4.32 -11.40
N VAL A 77 -9.63 -3.61 -10.28
CA VAL A 77 -8.83 -3.88 -9.09
C VAL A 77 -9.16 -5.26 -8.50
N ALA A 78 -10.43 -5.64 -8.43
CA ALA A 78 -10.83 -6.96 -7.94
C ALA A 78 -10.26 -8.09 -8.80
N ARG A 79 -10.31 -7.95 -10.13
CA ARG A 79 -9.69 -8.91 -11.07
C ARG A 79 -8.19 -9.00 -10.90
N GLU A 80 -7.51 -7.88 -10.68
CA GLU A 80 -6.06 -7.87 -10.45
C GLU A 80 -5.69 -8.52 -9.12
N ILE A 81 -6.47 -8.28 -8.06
CA ILE A 81 -6.32 -8.98 -6.77
C ILE A 81 -6.46 -10.49 -6.96
N GLU A 82 -7.53 -10.94 -7.63
CA GLU A 82 -7.77 -12.35 -7.90
C GLU A 82 -6.62 -12.98 -8.70
N ARG A 83 -6.15 -12.29 -9.76
CA ARG A 83 -5.02 -12.72 -10.58
C ARG A 83 -3.76 -12.89 -9.74
N CYS A 84 -3.43 -11.89 -8.91
CA CYS A 84 -2.26 -11.91 -8.06
C CYS A 84 -2.31 -13.05 -7.03
N VAL A 85 -3.44 -13.22 -6.34
CA VAL A 85 -3.64 -14.28 -5.35
C VAL A 85 -3.55 -15.66 -5.99
N THR A 86 -4.22 -15.86 -7.12
CA THR A 86 -4.28 -17.16 -7.83
C THR A 86 -2.91 -17.57 -8.34
N ALA A 87 -2.16 -16.65 -8.96
CA ALA A 87 -0.82 -16.93 -9.45
C ALA A 87 0.27 -16.81 -8.35
N ALA A 88 -0.13 -16.39 -7.15
CA ALA A 88 0.73 -16.08 -6.00
C ALA A 88 1.87 -15.11 -6.37
N ILE A 89 1.57 -14.14 -7.21
CA ILE A 89 2.52 -13.13 -7.69
C ILE A 89 2.33 -11.83 -6.95
N ASP A 90 3.38 -11.04 -7.03
CA ASP A 90 3.45 -9.63 -6.68
C ASP A 90 2.27 -8.81 -7.23
N PHE A 91 1.77 -7.88 -6.41
CA PHE A 91 0.66 -6.99 -6.75
C PHE A 91 1.16 -5.61 -7.17
N HIS A 92 0.58 -5.06 -8.23
CA HIS A 92 0.66 -3.65 -8.58
C HIS A 92 -0.65 -3.23 -9.26
N CYS A 93 -1.25 -2.13 -8.82
CA CYS A 93 -2.41 -1.56 -9.47
C CYS A 93 -2.42 -0.04 -9.30
N GLU A 94 -2.97 0.65 -10.30
CA GLU A 94 -3.26 2.07 -10.24
C GLU A 94 -4.76 2.27 -10.34
N TYR A 95 -5.34 2.99 -9.40
CA TYR A 95 -6.78 3.20 -9.30
C TYR A 95 -7.10 4.51 -8.62
N ARG A 96 -8.29 5.04 -8.89
CA ARG A 96 -8.81 6.23 -8.24
C ARG A 96 -9.50 5.85 -6.95
N ILE A 97 -9.45 6.74 -5.97
CA ILE A 97 -10.25 6.68 -4.75
C ILE A 97 -11.10 7.94 -4.63
N VAL A 98 -12.23 7.83 -3.94
CA VAL A 98 -13.11 8.98 -3.68
C VAL A 98 -12.80 9.57 -2.31
N ALA A 99 -11.82 10.47 -2.25
CA ALA A 99 -11.47 11.18 -1.02
C ALA A 99 -12.39 12.39 -0.77
N ALA A 100 -12.40 12.91 0.46
CA ALA A 100 -13.25 14.06 0.84
C ALA A 100 -12.95 15.33 0.00
N ALA A 101 -11.69 15.50 -0.42
CA ALA A 101 -11.24 16.64 -1.22
C ALA A 101 -11.35 16.41 -2.75
N GLY A 102 -11.94 15.29 -3.19
CA GLY A 102 -12.04 14.89 -4.60
C GLY A 102 -11.33 13.58 -4.90
N GLU A 103 -11.29 13.23 -6.19
CA GLU A 103 -10.62 12.01 -6.65
C GLU A 103 -9.10 12.10 -6.49
N ARG A 104 -8.49 11.00 -6.04
CA ARG A 104 -7.04 10.85 -5.98
C ARG A 104 -6.63 9.60 -6.74
N LEU A 105 -5.55 9.68 -7.52
CA LEU A 105 -4.96 8.55 -8.22
C LEU A 105 -3.91 7.90 -7.34
N ILE A 106 -4.08 6.61 -7.04
CA ILE A 106 -3.23 5.83 -6.15
C ILE A 106 -2.47 4.79 -6.96
N SER A 107 -1.17 4.62 -6.69
CA SER A 107 -0.35 3.51 -7.18
C SER A 107 0.03 2.61 -5.99
N ALA A 108 -0.53 1.40 -5.96
CA ALA A 108 -0.35 0.46 -4.87
C ALA A 108 0.57 -0.69 -5.28
N PHE A 109 1.56 -1.00 -4.45
CA PHE A 109 2.55 -2.05 -4.68
C PHE A 109 2.53 -3.02 -3.51
N ALA A 110 2.63 -4.33 -3.78
CA ALA A 110 2.90 -5.29 -2.72
C ALA A 110 3.70 -6.51 -3.19
N ARG A 111 4.46 -7.09 -2.27
CA ARG A 111 5.12 -8.38 -2.47
C ARG A 111 4.23 -9.51 -1.99
N CYS A 112 4.17 -10.58 -2.77
CA CYS A 112 3.52 -11.82 -2.33
C CYS A 112 4.51 -12.68 -1.55
N HIS A 113 4.15 -13.01 -0.32
CA HIS A 113 4.85 -14.01 0.47
C HIS A 113 4.08 -15.33 0.41
N ARG A 114 4.70 -16.31 -0.24
CA ARG A 114 4.09 -17.62 -0.50
C ARG A 114 4.18 -18.52 0.73
N THR A 115 3.18 -19.38 0.87
CA THR A 115 3.23 -20.52 1.80
C THR A 115 4.23 -21.58 1.30
N GLU A 116 4.53 -22.58 2.14
CA GLU A 116 5.36 -23.73 1.74
C GLU A 116 4.81 -24.49 0.53
N LYS A 117 3.48 -24.43 0.31
CA LYS A 117 2.81 -25.07 -0.84
C LYS A 117 2.84 -24.22 -2.11
N GLY A 118 3.48 -23.05 -2.09
CA GLY A 118 3.59 -22.15 -3.24
C GLY A 118 2.41 -21.21 -3.49
N SER A 119 1.31 -21.36 -2.74
CA SER A 119 0.13 -20.47 -2.76
C SER A 119 0.40 -19.15 -2.04
N ALA A 120 -0.35 -18.10 -2.37
CA ALA A 120 -0.28 -16.81 -1.68
C ALA A 120 -0.62 -16.98 -0.19
N GLY A 121 0.29 -16.59 0.70
CA GLY A 121 0.07 -16.61 2.15
C GLY A 121 -0.33 -15.24 2.66
N HIS A 122 0.51 -14.24 2.38
CA HIS A 122 0.22 -12.86 2.74
C HIS A 122 0.89 -11.87 1.77
N TYR A 123 0.41 -10.64 1.79
CA TYR A 123 1.00 -9.51 1.07
C TYR A 123 1.51 -8.45 2.04
N VAL A 124 2.63 -7.83 1.68
CA VAL A 124 3.14 -6.61 2.34
C VAL A 124 3.24 -5.53 1.29
N GLY A 125 2.58 -4.40 1.52
CA GLY A 125 2.40 -3.37 0.52
C GLY A 125 2.56 -1.94 1.01
N VAL A 126 2.73 -1.06 0.02
CA VAL A 126 2.75 0.39 0.15
C VAL A 126 1.82 0.99 -0.91
N ALA A 127 1.21 2.12 -0.60
CA ALA A 127 0.41 2.88 -1.55
C ALA A 127 1.00 4.30 -1.68
N PHE A 128 1.02 4.84 -2.89
CA PHE A 128 1.44 6.21 -3.15
C PHE A 128 0.33 7.00 -3.84
N ASP A 129 0.13 8.24 -3.43
CA ASP A 129 -0.72 9.22 -4.12
C ASP A 129 0.09 9.84 -5.25
N ILE A 130 -0.31 9.51 -6.49
CA ILE A 130 0.32 9.97 -7.72
C ILE A 130 -0.53 11.02 -8.45
N THR A 131 -1.53 11.61 -7.77
CA THR A 131 -2.43 12.62 -8.36
C THR A 131 -1.68 13.86 -8.85
N LYS A 132 -0.60 14.24 -8.17
CA LYS A 132 0.24 15.39 -8.51
C LYS A 132 1.68 14.96 -8.69
N GLN A 133 2.36 15.57 -9.66
CA GLN A 133 3.80 15.43 -9.80
C GLN A 133 4.51 16.36 -8.81
N ARG A 134 4.88 15.82 -7.64
CA ARG A 134 5.31 16.59 -6.45
C ARG A 134 6.82 16.81 -6.32
N SER A 135 7.63 16.56 -7.36
CA SER A 135 9.10 16.61 -7.21
C SER A 135 9.66 17.97 -6.73
N ALA A 136 8.92 19.07 -6.92
CA ALA A 136 9.25 20.40 -6.38
C ALA A 136 8.62 20.69 -5.00
N GLU A 137 7.56 19.97 -4.62
CA GLU A 137 6.80 20.13 -3.37
C GLU A 137 7.25 19.14 -2.28
N ALA A 138 7.97 18.07 -2.63
CA ALA A 138 8.47 17.08 -1.68
C ALA A 138 9.51 17.66 -0.72
N THR A 139 9.21 17.59 0.58
CA THR A 139 9.96 18.28 1.64
C THR A 139 11.17 17.52 2.18
N THR A 140 11.28 16.20 1.93
CA THR A 140 12.42 15.38 2.37
C THR A 140 13.19 14.78 1.18
N PRO A 141 14.51 14.53 1.31
CA PRO A 141 15.28 13.81 0.30
C PRO A 141 14.67 12.44 -0.04
N THR A 142 14.21 11.69 0.96
CA THR A 142 13.56 10.39 0.76
C THR A 142 12.30 10.50 -0.09
N SER A 143 11.44 11.50 0.18
CA SER A 143 10.22 11.71 -0.61
C SER A 143 10.54 12.11 -2.05
N ARG A 144 11.55 12.98 -2.26
CA ARG A 144 11.99 13.37 -3.62
C ARG A 144 12.52 12.18 -4.42
N VAL A 145 13.27 11.28 -3.77
CA VAL A 145 13.72 10.04 -4.42
C VAL A 145 12.53 9.14 -4.76
N ALA A 146 11.56 8.99 -3.86
CA ALA A 146 10.35 8.22 -4.13
C ALA A 146 9.59 8.75 -5.36
N ASP A 147 9.42 10.07 -5.47
CA ASP A 147 8.76 10.70 -6.63
C ASP A 147 9.50 10.40 -7.94
N HIS A 148 10.83 10.51 -7.96
CA HIS A 148 11.62 10.19 -9.15
C HIS A 148 11.56 8.70 -9.52
N VAL A 149 11.54 7.81 -8.53
CA VAL A 149 11.41 6.37 -8.78
C VAL A 149 10.00 6.04 -9.27
N LEU A 150 8.95 6.70 -8.78
CA LEU A 150 7.58 6.55 -9.29
C LEU A 150 7.49 6.98 -10.75
N GLN A 151 8.10 8.11 -11.12
CA GLN A 151 8.20 8.57 -12.51
C GLN A 151 8.95 7.55 -13.39
N ALA A 152 10.11 7.10 -12.93
CA ALA A 152 10.90 6.08 -13.63
C ALA A 152 10.11 4.78 -13.81
N TYR A 153 9.35 4.36 -12.79
CA TYR A 153 8.51 3.17 -12.85
C TYR A 153 7.38 3.32 -13.86
N SER A 154 6.70 4.48 -13.90
CA SER A 154 5.66 4.78 -14.88
C SER A 154 6.17 4.67 -16.32
N ILE A 155 7.37 5.20 -16.59
CA ILE A 155 8.03 5.08 -17.90
C ILE A 155 8.44 3.62 -18.16
N ALA A 156 9.02 2.94 -17.17
CA ALA A 156 9.48 1.56 -17.31
C ALA A 156 8.33 0.60 -17.66
N ARG A 157 7.10 0.88 -17.22
CA ARG A 157 5.91 0.09 -17.60
C ARG A 157 5.62 0.10 -19.10
N GLN A 158 6.09 1.10 -19.84
CA GLN A 158 5.87 1.25 -21.28
C GLN A 158 6.90 0.50 -22.14
N ILE A 159 7.92 -0.09 -21.51
CA ILE A 159 8.96 -0.88 -22.19
C ILE A 159 8.89 -2.35 -21.77
N THR A 160 9.60 -3.22 -22.49
CA THR A 160 9.58 -4.68 -22.29
C THR A 160 10.61 -5.19 -21.27
N ASP A 161 11.16 -4.32 -20.42
CA ASP A 161 12.18 -4.69 -19.43
C ASP A 161 11.55 -5.04 -18.07
N GLU A 162 11.22 -6.33 -17.88
CA GLU A 162 10.64 -6.83 -16.63
C GLU A 162 11.61 -6.80 -15.45
N GLU A 163 12.92 -6.90 -15.70
CA GLU A 163 13.91 -6.86 -14.63
C GLU A 163 14.02 -5.44 -14.06
N LEU A 164 14.02 -4.42 -14.92
CA LEU A 164 14.01 -3.02 -14.51
C LEU A 164 12.74 -2.69 -13.72
N LYS A 165 11.56 -3.09 -14.21
CA LYS A 165 10.28 -2.90 -13.49
C LYS A 165 10.35 -3.51 -12.08
N ARG A 166 10.86 -4.74 -11.97
CA ARG A 166 11.03 -5.42 -10.68
C ARG A 166 11.98 -4.67 -9.74
N LYS A 167 13.14 -4.22 -10.23
CA LYS A 167 14.11 -3.44 -9.43
C LYS A 167 13.53 -2.11 -8.96
N LEU A 168 12.84 -1.39 -9.83
CA LEU A 168 12.19 -0.12 -9.47
C LEU A 168 11.09 -0.33 -8.42
N LYS A 169 10.28 -1.39 -8.58
CA LYS A 169 9.30 -1.80 -7.55
C LYS A 169 9.97 -2.12 -6.21
N ASP A 170 11.07 -2.87 -6.20
CA ASP A 170 11.81 -3.17 -4.98
C ASP A 170 12.29 -1.90 -4.26
N VAL A 171 12.75 -0.91 -5.03
CA VAL A 171 13.14 0.41 -4.50
C VAL A 171 11.93 1.15 -3.94
N LEU A 172 10.78 1.18 -4.64
CA LEU A 172 9.55 1.81 -4.14
C LEU A 172 9.06 1.18 -2.84
N MET A 173 9.05 -0.15 -2.75
CA MET A 173 8.70 -0.87 -1.53
C MET A 173 9.59 -0.44 -0.36
N ARG A 174 10.92 -0.37 -0.58
CA ARG A 174 11.88 0.05 0.45
C ARG A 174 11.68 1.51 0.85
N LEU A 175 11.47 2.40 -0.10
CA LEU A 175 11.25 3.82 0.17
C LEU A 175 9.95 4.05 0.94
N GLY A 176 8.86 3.36 0.58
CA GLY A 176 7.60 3.45 1.32
C GLY A 176 7.73 2.97 2.76
N MET A 177 8.48 1.89 3.01
CA MET A 177 8.79 1.43 4.37
C MET A 177 9.59 2.45 5.17
N ASN A 178 10.61 3.07 4.56
CA ASN A 178 11.42 4.09 5.22
C ASN A 178 10.61 5.34 5.54
N LEU A 179 9.79 5.82 4.60
CA LEU A 179 8.91 6.97 4.80
C LEU A 179 7.89 6.71 5.92
N ALA A 180 7.36 5.49 6.02
CA ALA A 180 6.49 5.12 7.14
C ALA A 180 7.22 5.10 8.50
N ALA A 181 8.53 4.81 8.52
CA ALA A 181 9.36 4.87 9.72
C ALA A 181 9.71 6.31 10.13
N GLU A 182 10.05 7.19 9.16
CA GLU A 182 10.33 8.62 9.41
C GLU A 182 9.15 9.34 10.09
N VAL A 183 7.91 8.94 9.76
CA VAL A 183 6.70 9.49 10.40
C VAL A 183 6.57 9.07 11.87
N LYS A 184 7.09 7.89 12.26
CA LYS A 184 7.07 7.43 13.67
C LYS A 184 8.04 8.19 14.56
N GLU A 185 9.07 8.81 14.00
CA GLU A 185 10.15 9.47 14.75
C GLU A 185 9.93 10.97 14.98
N ARG A 186 8.90 11.57 14.38
CA ARG A 186 8.56 12.98 14.63
C ARG A 186 7.78 13.12 15.94
N PRO A 187 8.29 13.83 16.97
CA PRO A 187 7.53 14.13 18.16
C PRO A 187 6.35 15.07 17.82
N ILE A 188 5.21 14.85 18.50
CA ILE A 188 4.00 15.69 18.45
C ILE A 188 4.32 17.09 18.99
#